data_AF-F1CZP9-F1
#
_entry.id   AF-F1CZP9-F1
#
_cell.length_a   1.000
_cell.length_b   1.000
_cell.length_c   1.000
_cell.angle_alpha   90.00
_cell.angle_beta   90.00
_cell.angle_gamma   90.00
#
_symmetry.space_group_name_H-M   'P 1'
#
loop_
_entity.id
_entity.type
_entity.pdbx_description
1 polymer ?
#
loop_
_entity_poly.entity_id
_entity_poly.type
_entity_poly.pdbx_seq_one_letter_code
_entity_poly.pdbx_strand_id
1 'polypeptide(L)' 'VAGVRKRGYVARITNRSEKEVCGITFFTNAHTTDAWNLDVNEDGSLTTRHLHLDPHHTANQFGYITVGRAFPTIVDVHYC' A
#
# COMPACT_ATOMS: atom_id res chain seq x y z
N VAL A 1 15.09 -10.26 25.91
CA VAL A 1 13.97 -9.53 25.27
C VAL A 1 13.98 -9.90 23.81
N ALA A 2 12.99 -10.65 23.31
CA ALA A 2 12.97 -11.05 21.90
C ALA A 2 12.72 -9.78 21.05
N GLY A 3 13.72 -9.36 20.28
CA GLY A 3 13.61 -8.17 19.43
C GLY A 3 12.50 -8.34 18.41
N VAL A 4 11.63 -7.34 18.27
CA VAL A 4 10.52 -7.45 17.33
C VAL A 4 11.06 -7.38 15.91
N ARG A 5 10.91 -8.47 15.15
CA ARG A 5 11.47 -8.59 13.81
C ARG A 5 10.66 -7.74 12.83
N LYS A 6 11.25 -6.62 12.39
CA LYS A 6 10.71 -5.78 11.31
C LYS A 6 10.77 -6.51 9.97
N ARG A 7 9.82 -6.21 9.08
CA ARG A 7 9.76 -6.77 7.72
C ARG A 7 9.42 -5.67 6.72
N GLY A 8 10.19 -5.57 5.66
CA GLY A 8 9.91 -4.68 4.53
C GLY A 8 9.06 -5.37 3.47
N TYR A 9 8.15 -4.61 2.87
CA TYR A 9 7.24 -5.05 1.82
C TYR A 9 7.27 -4.05 0.66
N VAL A 10 7.17 -4.58 -0.56
CA VAL A 10 6.91 -3.79 -1.78
C VAL A 10 5.51 -4.17 -2.25
N ALA A 11 4.63 -3.18 -2.37
CA ALA A 11 3.28 -3.37 -2.89
C ALA A 11 3.32 -3.31 -4.43
N ARG A 12 2.94 -4.44 -5.05
CA ARG A 12 2.70 -4.54 -6.49
C ARG A 12 1.21 -4.38 -6.74
N ILE A 13 0.85 -3.33 -7.45
CA ILE A 13 -0.53 -2.96 -7.75
C ILE A 13 -0.75 -3.16 -9.25
N THR A 14 -1.75 -3.96 -9.62
CA THR A 14 -2.15 -4.17 -11.02
C THR A 14 -3.56 -3.65 -11.21
N ASN A 15 -3.74 -2.68 -12.09
CA ASN A 15 -5.05 -2.23 -12.53
C ASN A 15 -5.57 -3.23 -13.56
N ARG A 16 -6.70 -3.88 -13.28
CA ARG A 16 -7.38 -4.79 -14.22
C ARG A 16 -8.72 -4.24 -14.69
N SER A 17 -8.98 -2.97 -14.41
CA SER A 17 -10.17 -2.27 -14.86
C SER A 17 -9.89 -1.58 -16.20
N GLU A 18 -10.96 -1.09 -16.84
CA GLU A 18 -10.89 -0.27 -18.06
C GLU A 18 -10.74 1.23 -17.75
N LYS A 19 -10.59 1.61 -16.48
CA LYS A 19 -10.46 3.01 -16.04
C LYS A 19 -9.06 3.24 -15.45
N GLU A 20 -8.57 4.47 -15.53
CA GLU A 20 -7.33 4.86 -14.86
C GLU A 20 -7.55 4.90 -13.34
N VAL A 21 -6.57 4.41 -12.58
CA VAL A 21 -6.60 4.43 -11.11
C VAL A 21 -5.63 5.51 -10.61
N CYS A 22 -6.17 6.46 -9.85
CA CYS A 22 -5.47 7.60 -9.29
C CYS A 22 -5.09 7.40 -7.81
N GLY A 23 -5.70 6.43 -7.13
CA GLY A 23 -5.44 6.18 -5.71
C GLY A 23 -5.94 4.83 -5.24
N ILE A 24 -5.20 4.24 -4.32
CA ILE A 24 -5.58 3.04 -3.60
C ILE A 24 -5.23 3.25 -2.13
N THR A 25 -6.20 2.92 -1.26
CA THR A 25 -6.01 2.84 0.18
C THR A 25 -6.13 1.39 0.63
N PHE A 26 -5.22 0.94 1.49
CA PHE A 26 -5.23 -0.42 2.03
C PHE A 26 -4.83 -0.43 3.50
N PHE A 27 -5.37 -1.38 4.26
CA PHE A 27 -4.99 -1.62 5.64
C PHE A 27 -3.97 -2.75 5.72
N THR A 28 -3.12 -2.76 6.75
CA THR A 28 -2.29 -3.93 7.06
C THR A 28 -2.55 -4.39 8.48
N ASN A 29 -2.64 -5.69 8.70
CA ASN A 29 -2.91 -6.28 10.02
C ASN A 29 -1.74 -6.15 11.03
N ALA A 30 -0.69 -5.40 10.70
CA ALA A 30 0.49 -5.21 11.52
C ALA A 30 0.84 -3.71 11.59
N HIS A 31 1.44 -3.28 12.69
CA HIS A 31 1.80 -1.88 12.85
C HIS A 31 2.92 -1.48 11.85
N THR A 32 2.64 -0.48 11.01
CA THR A 32 3.59 0.12 10.08
C THR A 32 4.51 1.10 10.80
N THR A 33 5.81 0.92 10.66
CA THR A 33 6.85 1.79 11.25
C THR A 33 7.49 2.74 10.26
N ASP A 34 7.39 2.46 8.97
CA ASP A 34 7.95 3.28 7.90
C ASP A 34 7.23 2.99 6.58
N ALA A 35 7.17 3.97 5.68
CA ALA A 35 6.52 3.85 4.38
C ALA A 35 7.08 4.83 3.36
N TRP A 36 7.17 4.41 2.10
CA TRP A 36 7.62 5.25 0.98
C TRP A 36 6.63 5.19 -0.18
N ASN A 37 6.43 6.35 -0.81
CA ASN A 37 5.38 6.58 -1.82
C ASN A 37 3.96 6.24 -1.33
N LEU A 38 3.78 6.12 -0.03
CA LEU A 38 2.51 5.91 0.67
C LEU A 38 2.35 6.97 1.74
N ASP A 39 1.13 7.42 1.98
CA ASP A 39 0.72 8.20 3.14
C ASP A 39 0.16 7.27 4.21
N VAL A 40 0.50 7.52 5.47
CA VAL A 40 -0.03 6.80 6.63
C VAL A 40 -1.15 7.63 7.22
N ASN A 41 -2.37 7.12 7.15
CA ASN A 41 -3.55 7.79 7.68
C ASN A 41 -3.66 7.58 9.21
N GLU A 42 -4.47 8.39 9.87
CA GLU A 42 -4.66 8.33 11.34
C GLU A 42 -5.20 6.98 11.82
N ASP A 43 -6.01 6.32 10.99
CA ASP A 43 -6.55 4.99 11.26
C ASP A 43 -5.51 3.87 11.07
N GLY A 44 -4.31 4.18 10.55
CA GLY A 44 -3.25 3.24 10.24
C GLY A 44 -3.33 2.62 8.84
N SER A 45 -4.29 3.03 8.01
CA SER A 45 -4.33 2.67 6.60
C SER A 45 -3.23 3.39 5.80
N LEU A 46 -2.89 2.81 4.66
CA LEU A 46 -1.85 3.29 3.75
C LEU A 46 -2.49 3.70 2.42
N THR A 47 -2.32 4.96 2.03
CA THR A 47 -2.81 5.49 0.75
C THR A 47 -1.65 5.75 -0.20
N THR A 48 -1.80 5.38 -1.47
CA THR A 48 -0.77 5.63 -2.50
C THR A 48 -0.60 7.12 -2.80
N ARG A 49 0.66 7.57 -2.88
CA ARG A 49 1.01 8.93 -3.31
C ARG A 49 1.28 8.97 -4.81
N HIS A 50 0.68 9.95 -5.49
CA HIS A 50 0.89 10.22 -6.92
C HIS A 50 0.75 8.97 -7.80
N LEU A 51 -0.24 8.11 -7.49
CA LEU A 51 -0.54 6.96 -8.35
C LEU A 51 -1.25 7.47 -9.60
N HIS A 52 -0.72 7.12 -10.76
CA HIS A 52 -1.42 7.18 -12.04
C HIS A 52 -1.19 5.83 -12.71
N LEU A 53 -2.25 5.05 -12.84
CA LEU A 53 -2.16 3.69 -13.33
C LEU A 53 -3.20 3.43 -14.41
N ASP A 54 -2.75 3.44 -15.66
CA ASP A 54 -3.56 3.13 -16.83
C ASP A 54 -4.26 1.78 -16.71
N PRO A 55 -5.34 1.58 -17.49
CA PRO A 55 -5.96 0.27 -17.66
C PRO A 55 -4.92 -0.82 -17.97
N HIS A 56 -5.05 -1.97 -17.31
CA HIS A 56 -4.22 -3.16 -17.50
C HIS A 56 -2.73 -3.02 -17.13
N HIS A 57 -2.29 -1.89 -16.56
CA HIS A 57 -0.90 -1.65 -16.15
C HIS A 57 -0.61 -2.04 -14.70
N THR A 58 0.68 -2.15 -14.36
CA THR A 58 1.17 -2.50 -13.01
C THR A 58 2.18 -1.47 -12.50
N ALA A 59 2.04 -1.07 -11.24
CA ALA A 59 2.99 -0.27 -10.50
C ALA A 59 3.60 -1.06 -9.33
N ASN A 60 4.88 -0.81 -9.00
CA ASN A 60 5.62 -1.49 -7.94
C ASN A 60 6.55 -0.55 -7.14
N GLN A 61 6.26 0.75 -7.16
CA GLN A 61 7.05 1.79 -6.51
C GLN A 61 6.69 2.05 -5.03
N PHE A 62 5.72 1.31 -4.49
CA PHE A 62 5.16 1.53 -3.16
C PHE A 62 5.72 0.53 -2.16
N GLY A 63 5.99 0.95 -0.93
CA GLY A 63 6.36 0.00 0.10
C GLY A 63 6.36 0.53 1.51
N TYR A 64 6.46 -0.41 2.44
CA TYR A 64 6.24 -0.17 3.86
C TYR A 64 6.97 -1.20 4.71
N ILE A 65 7.26 -0.84 5.97
CA ILE A 65 7.91 -1.69 6.96
C ILE A 65 6.96 -1.92 8.12
N THR A 66 6.71 -3.17 8.49
CA THR A 66 5.84 -3.50 9.64
C THR A 66 6.55 -4.28 10.73
N VAL A 67 5.94 -4.20 11.92
CA VAL A 67 6.29 -4.94 13.13
C VAL A 67 5.55 -6.28 13.10
N GLY A 68 6.12 -7.27 12.40
CA GLY A 68 5.51 -8.59 12.22
C GLY A 68 5.17 -8.89 10.77
N ARG A 69 4.39 -9.95 10.53
CA ARG A 69 3.95 -10.31 9.18
C ARG A 69 2.71 -9.51 8.82
N ALA A 70 2.78 -8.75 7.72
CA ALA A 70 1.66 -7.98 7.19
C ALA A 70 0.93 -8.72 6.05
N PHE A 71 -0.39 -8.57 6.04
CA PHE A 71 -1.31 -8.93 4.97
C PHE A 71 -2.12 -7.68 4.61
N PRO A 72 -1.91 -7.10 3.41
CA PRO A 72 -2.62 -5.92 2.99
C PRO A 72 -4.04 -6.25 2.50
N THR A 73 -5.02 -5.42 2.87
CA THR A 73 -6.41 -5.49 2.41
C THR A 73 -6.80 -4.16 1.81
N ILE A 74 -7.21 -4.13 0.53
CA ILE A 74 -7.69 -2.91 -0.13
C ILE A 74 -9.00 -2.49 0.53
N VAL A 75 -9.10 -1.21 0.90
CA VAL A 75 -10.29 -0.62 1.52
C VAL A 75 -10.98 0.39 0.62
N ASP A 76 -10.21 1.08 -0.25
CA ASP A 76 -10.75 2.04 -1.19
C ASP A 76 -9.92 2.09 -2.47
N VAL A 77 -10.59 2.38 -3.60
CA VAL A 77 -9.99 2.56 -4.92
C VAL A 77 -10.57 3.83 -5.54
N HIS A 78 -9.71 4.80 -5.81
CA HIS A 78 -10.05 6.05 -6.46
C HIS A 78 -9.67 5.99 -7.94
N TYR A 79 -10.67 6.12 -8.80
CA TYR A 79 -10.46 6.25 -10.24
C TYR A 79 -10.23 7.71 -10.61
N CYS A 80 -9.45 7.90 -11.67
CA CYS A 80 -9.56 9.09 -12.50
C CYS A 80 -10.79 8.91 -13.43
#